data_AF-A0A398AJV6-F1
#
_entry.id   AF-A0A398AJV6-F1
#
_cell.length_a   1.000
_cell.length_b   1.000
_cell.length_c   1.000
_cell.angle_alpha   90.00
_cell.angle_beta   90.00
_cell.angle_gamma   90.00
#
_symmetry.space_group_name_H-M   'P 1'
#
loop_
_entity.id
_entity.type
_entity.pdbx_description
1 polymer ?
#
loop_
_entity_poly.entity_id
_entity_poly.type
_entity_poly.pdbx_seq_one_letter_code
_entity_poly.pdbx_strand_id
1 'polypeptide(L)'
;MEKIIKRYEIQHADELKNLDLEEKFRKYLSHKELLEIVQCKCEEAKVDDASVESLNSLEEQFKAALSVTRARKTQLMMEFLKNLEEKVSALVFISRQALMLISESS
;
A
#
# COMPACT_ATOMS: atom_id res chain seq x y z
N MET A 1 9.28 -8.21 15.84
CA MET A 1 8.49 -7.74 14.69
C MET A 1 7.02 -8.09 14.83
N GLU A 2 6.71 -9.36 15.17
CA GLU A 2 5.35 -9.89 15.37
C GLU A 2 4.41 -8.98 16.19
N LYS A 3 4.84 -8.46 17.35
CA LYS A 3 4.02 -7.55 18.19
C LYS A 3 3.67 -6.22 17.51
N ILE A 4 4.53 -5.73 16.61
CA ILE A 4 4.30 -4.48 15.86
C ILE A 4 3.28 -4.73 14.75
N ILE A 5 3.46 -5.82 14.01
CA ILE A 5 2.56 -6.25 12.93
C ILE A 5 1.15 -6.48 13.49
N LYS A 6 1.02 -7.22 14.59
CA LYS A 6 -0.27 -7.48 15.25
C LYS A 6 -0.99 -6.20 15.69
N ARG A 7 -0.27 -5.24 16.30
CA ARG A 7 -0.88 -3.95 16.68
C ARG A 7 -1.34 -3.15 15.48
N TYR A 8 -0.56 -3.16 14.40
CA TYR A 8 -0.91 -2.49 13.15
C TYR A 8 -2.15 -3.12 12.51
N GLU A 9 -2.22 -4.46 12.42
CA GLU A 9 -3.39 -5.17 11.89
C GLU A 9 -4.65 -4.87 12.70
N ILE A 10 -4.54 -4.76 14.04
CA ILE A 10 -5.68 -4.40 14.90
C ILE A 10 -6.10 -2.94 14.70
N GLN A 11 -5.16 -2.00 14.69
CA GLN A 11 -5.46 -0.57 14.55
C GLN A 11 -6.03 -0.22 13.18
N HIS A 12 -5.61 -0.92 12.13
CA HIS A 12 -6.02 -0.66 10.75
C HIS A 12 -6.98 -1.71 10.20
N ALA A 13 -7.61 -2.52 11.06
CA ALA A 13 -8.50 -3.61 10.66
C ALA A 13 -9.67 -3.11 9.80
N ASP A 14 -10.27 -1.96 10.15
CA ASP A 14 -11.40 -1.39 9.42
C ASP A 14 -10.97 -0.75 8.10
N GLU A 15 -9.77 -0.17 8.03
CA GLU A 15 -9.19 0.33 6.78
C GLU A 15 -8.86 -0.82 5.83
N LEU A 16 -8.34 -1.93 6.36
CA LEU A 16 -8.05 -3.20 5.66
C LEU A 16 -9.32 -3.93 5.21
N LYS A 17 -10.43 -3.85 5.97
CA LYS A 17 -11.74 -4.40 5.58
C LYS A 17 -12.45 -3.57 4.52
N ASN A 18 -12.34 -2.24 4.58
CA ASN A 18 -12.88 -1.33 3.57
C ASN A 18 -11.91 -1.11 2.38
N LEU A 19 -10.89 -1.94 2.30
CA LEU A 19 -9.87 -2.01 1.27
C LEU A 19 -10.35 -2.98 0.18
N ASP A 20 -11.64 -2.92 -0.20
CA ASP A 20 -12.08 -3.47 -1.48
C ASP A 20 -11.42 -2.64 -2.58
N LEU A 21 -10.19 -3.04 -2.86
CA LEU A 21 -9.29 -2.38 -3.77
C LEU A 21 -9.89 -2.37 -5.17
N GLU A 22 -10.59 -3.44 -5.58
CA GLU A 22 -11.18 -3.52 -6.92
C GLU A 22 -12.30 -2.49 -7.14
N GLU A 23 -13.14 -2.26 -6.12
CA GLU A 23 -14.20 -1.25 -6.22
C GLU A 23 -13.64 0.17 -6.18
N LYS A 24 -12.55 0.40 -5.43
CA LYS A 24 -11.84 1.70 -5.40
C LYS A 24 -10.96 1.94 -6.64
N PHE A 25 -10.35 0.91 -7.22
CA PHE A 25 -9.56 0.99 -8.46
C PHE A 25 -10.41 1.44 -9.66
N ARG A 26 -11.73 1.17 -9.63
CA ARG A 26 -12.67 1.61 -10.67
C ARG A 26 -13.24 3.01 -10.50
N LYS A 27 -13.05 3.67 -9.34
CA LYS A 27 -13.70 4.96 -9.03
C LYS A 27 -12.94 6.19 -9.52
N TYR A 28 -11.70 6.03 -9.99
CA TYR A 28 -10.89 7.16 -10.44
C TYR A 28 -10.29 6.92 -11.84
N LEU A 29 -9.97 8.00 -12.53
CA LEU A 29 -9.31 8.00 -13.83
C LEU A 29 -7.94 7.33 -13.73
N SER A 30 -7.43 6.78 -14.83
CA SER A 30 -6.09 6.21 -14.81
C SER A 30 -5.05 7.27 -14.43
N HIS A 31 -3.95 6.84 -13.81
CA HIS A 31 -2.87 7.74 -13.44
C HIS A 31 -2.33 8.56 -14.62
N LYS A 32 -2.37 7.99 -15.84
CA LYS A 32 -1.97 8.67 -17.07
C LYS A 32 -2.94 9.79 -17.43
N GLU A 33 -4.24 9.52 -17.40
CA GLU A 33 -5.28 10.52 -17.68
C GLU A 33 -5.25 11.65 -16.64
N LEU A 34 -5.04 11.34 -15.36
CA LEU A 34 -4.89 12.36 -14.32
C LEU A 34 -3.68 13.28 -14.59
N LEU A 35 -2.58 12.72 -15.08
CA LEU A 35 -1.37 13.48 -15.41
C LEU A 35 -1.61 14.40 -16.61
N GLU A 36 -2.23 13.88 -17.67
CA GLU A 36 -2.59 14.65 -18.87
C GLU A 36 -3.56 15.80 -18.52
N ILE A 37 -4.52 15.57 -17.62
CA ILE A 37 -5.45 16.62 -17.18
C ILE A 37 -4.72 17.74 -16.43
N VAL A 38 -3.79 17.42 -15.54
CA VAL A 38 -3.01 18.45 -14.82
C VAL A 38 -2.16 19.25 -15.79
N GLN A 39 -1.49 18.57 -16.72
CA GLN A 39 -0.64 19.23 -17.71
C GLN A 39 -1.46 20.19 -18.59
N CYS A 40 -2.60 19.74 -19.13
CA CYS A 40 -3.45 20.56 -19.98
C CYS A 40 -4.15 21.70 -19.22
N LYS A 41 -4.67 21.46 -18.00
CA LYS A 41 -5.55 22.41 -17.30
C LYS A 41 -4.85 23.32 -16.30
N CYS A 42 -3.70 22.93 -15.77
CA CYS A 42 -3.01 23.69 -14.72
C CYS A 42 -1.69 24.28 -15.22
N GLU A 43 -0.98 23.61 -16.14
CA GLU A 43 0.32 24.07 -16.65
C GLU A 43 0.20 24.81 -17.99
N GLU A 44 -0.62 24.31 -18.92
CA GLU A 44 -0.75 24.89 -20.27
C GLU A 44 -1.88 25.94 -20.39
N ALA A 45 -3.07 25.64 -19.86
CA ALA A 45 -4.13 26.63 -19.73
C ALA A 45 -3.83 27.50 -18.50
N LYS A 46 -3.65 28.81 -18.66
CA LYS A 46 -3.64 29.74 -17.52
C LYS A 46 -4.89 29.45 -16.69
N VAL A 47 -4.71 29.25 -15.38
CA VAL A 47 -5.74 28.83 -14.39
C VAL A 47 -7.05 29.62 -14.47
N ASP A 48 -7.02 30.82 -15.07
CA ASP A 48 -8.18 31.68 -15.33
C ASP A 48 -9.30 31.03 -16.17
N ASP A 49 -9.02 29.99 -16.97
CA ASP A 49 -10.03 29.31 -17.82
C ASP A 49 -10.59 28.00 -17.19
N ALA A 50 -10.07 27.60 -16.02
CA ALA A 50 -10.48 26.37 -15.35
C ALA A 50 -11.67 26.64 -14.41
N SER A 51 -12.82 26.05 -14.71
CA SER A 51 -14.01 26.12 -13.84
C SER A 51 -13.73 25.50 -12.46
N VAL A 52 -14.18 26.16 -11.39
CA VAL A 52 -14.08 25.69 -10.00
C VAL A 52 -14.66 24.28 -9.84
N GLU A 53 -15.76 23.98 -10.52
CA GLU A 53 -16.41 22.66 -10.50
C GLU A 53 -15.48 21.56 -11.06
N SER A 54 -14.72 21.91 -12.11
CA SER A 54 -13.77 20.99 -12.74
C SER A 54 -12.53 20.75 -11.88
N LEU A 55 -12.09 21.76 -11.11
CA LEU A 55 -11.00 21.65 -10.15
C LEU A 55 -11.40 20.81 -8.94
N ASN A 56 -12.61 21.00 -8.40
CA ASN A 56 -13.15 20.17 -7.32
C ASN A 56 -13.25 18.70 -7.73
N SER A 57 -13.74 18.43 -8.95
CA SER A 57 -13.80 17.05 -9.47
C SER A 57 -12.40 16.42 -9.57
N LEU A 58 -11.41 17.20 -10.02
CA LEU A 58 -10.02 16.75 -10.13
C LEU A 58 -9.39 16.49 -8.74
N GLU A 59 -9.68 17.32 -7.74
CA GLU A 59 -9.24 17.11 -6.37
C GLU A 59 -9.76 15.79 -5.80
N GLU A 60 -11.05 15.48 -5.99
CA GLU A 60 -11.65 14.22 -5.54
C GLU A 60 -11.04 13.00 -6.25
N GLN A 61 -10.74 13.12 -7.55
CA GLN A 61 -10.01 12.10 -8.31
C GLN A 61 -8.62 11.84 -7.71
N PHE A 62 -7.87 12.89 -7.36
CA PHE A 62 -6.56 12.75 -6.71
C PHE A 62 -6.65 12.16 -5.31
N LYS A 63 -7.64 12.57 -4.50
CA LYS A 63 -7.88 11.97 -3.19
C LYS A 63 -8.14 10.47 -3.30
N ALA A 64 -8.96 10.06 -4.27
CA ALA A 64 -9.24 8.64 -4.52
C ALA A 64 -7.98 7.89 -4.97
N ALA A 65 -7.24 8.40 -5.96
CA ALA A 65 -6.00 7.80 -6.46
C ALA A 65 -4.94 7.66 -5.35
N LEU A 66 -4.78 8.69 -4.52
CA LEU A 66 -3.84 8.69 -3.41
C LEU A 66 -4.24 7.71 -2.31
N SER A 67 -5.53 7.63 -1.99
CA SER A 67 -6.08 6.66 -1.04
C SER A 67 -5.76 5.24 -1.48
N VAL A 68 -6.04 4.91 -2.75
CA VAL A 68 -5.74 3.60 -3.34
C VAL A 68 -4.24 3.30 -3.35
N THR A 69 -3.42 4.27 -3.73
CA THR A 69 -1.95 4.12 -3.74
C THR A 69 -1.40 3.83 -2.35
N ARG A 70 -1.86 4.57 -1.32
CA ARG A 70 -1.46 4.33 0.08
C ARG A 70 -1.86 2.93 0.53
N ALA A 71 -3.08 2.53 0.20
CA ALA A 71 -3.62 1.23 0.58
C ALA A 71 -2.82 0.08 -0.06
N ARG A 72 -2.50 0.19 -1.37
CA ARG A 72 -1.67 -0.78 -2.08
C ARG A 72 -0.23 -0.83 -1.54
N LYS A 73 0.35 0.32 -1.22
CA LYS A 73 1.69 0.40 -0.60
C LYS A 73 1.72 -0.34 0.74
N THR A 74 0.73 -0.11 1.59
CA THR A 74 0.60 -0.80 2.87
C THR A 74 0.46 -2.31 2.69
N GLN A 75 -0.39 -2.75 1.75
CA GLN A 75 -0.56 -4.16 1.45
C GLN A 75 0.77 -4.82 1.07
N LEU A 76 1.50 -4.25 0.11
CA LEU A 76 2.79 -4.79 -0.34
C LEU A 76 3.83 -4.83 0.79
N MET A 77 3.85 -3.81 1.65
CA MET A 77 4.75 -3.78 2.81
C MET A 77 4.41 -4.90 3.80
N MET A 78 3.13 -5.14 4.06
CA MET A 78 2.68 -6.22 4.97
C MET A 78 3.00 -7.60 4.41
N GLU A 79 2.78 -7.83 3.10
CA GLU A 79 3.17 -9.07 2.41
C GLU A 79 4.68 -9.30 2.51
N PHE A 80 5.48 -8.26 2.29
CA PHE A 80 6.94 -8.34 2.41
C PHE A 80 7.40 -8.67 3.84
N LEU A 81 6.79 -8.04 4.86
CA LEU A 81 7.11 -8.31 6.26
C LEU A 81 6.77 -9.75 6.66
N LYS A 82 5.64 -10.29 6.21
CA LYS A 82 5.24 -11.68 6.46
C LYS A 82 6.24 -12.67 5.85
N ASN A 83 6.66 -12.45 4.60
CA ASN A 83 7.69 -13.26 3.95
C ASN A 83 9.03 -13.22 4.72
N LEU A 84 9.46 -12.05 5.20
CA LEU A 84 10.66 -11.95 6.04
C LEU A 84 10.52 -12.70 7.36
N GLU A 85 9.36 -12.61 8.02
CA GLU A 85 9.08 -13.30 9.27
C GLU A 85 9.13 -14.83 9.10
N GLU A 86 8.56 -15.36 8.02
CA GLU A 86 8.63 -16.78 7.67
C GLU A 86 10.07 -17.25 7.45
N LYS A 87 10.86 -16.48 6.68
CA LYS A 87 12.28 -16.79 6.41
C LYS A 87 13.13 -16.79 7.67
N VAL A 88 12.96 -15.79 8.55
CA VAL A 88 13.67 -15.73 9.84
C VAL A 88 13.29 -16.93 10.71
N SER A 89 12.00 -17.27 10.76
CA SER A 89 11.52 -18.42 11.54
C SER A 89 12.14 -19.74 11.06
N ALA A 90 12.18 -19.96 9.74
CA ALA A 90 12.84 -21.11 9.14
C ALA A 90 14.34 -21.17 9.46
N LEU A 91 15.04 -20.04 9.35
CA LEU A 91 16.48 -19.97 9.64
C LEU A 91 16.78 -20.28 11.12
N VAL A 92 15.99 -19.74 12.04
CA VAL A 92 16.12 -20.01 13.48
C VAL A 92 15.86 -21.48 13.78
N PHE A 93 14.85 -22.07 13.15
CA PHE A 93 14.52 -23.49 13.31
C PHE A 93 15.66 -24.40 12.84
N ILE A 94 16.19 -24.16 11.64
CA ILE A 94 17.31 -24.93 11.08
C ILE A 94 18.55 -24.79 11.97
N SER A 95 18.87 -23.57 12.40
CA SER A 95 20.01 -23.32 13.29
C SER A 95 19.90 -24.10 14.61
N ARG A 96 18.70 -24.19 15.19
CA ARG A 96 18.45 -24.98 16.40
C ARG A 96 18.62 -26.48 16.15
N GLN A 97 18.11 -27.02 15.05
CA GLN A 97 18.32 -28.43 14.71
C GLN A 97 19.81 -28.76 14.54
N ALA A 98 20.56 -27.92 13.83
CA ALA A 98 21.99 -28.13 13.64
C ALA A 98 22.75 -28.18 14.99
N LEU A 99 22.42 -27.29 15.93
CA LEU A 99 23.02 -27.30 17.27
C LEU A 99 22.68 -28.57 18.06
N MET A 100 21.45 -29.08 17.98
CA MET A 100 21.07 -30.33 18.64
C MET A 100 21.88 -31.51 18.09
N LEU A 101 21.99 -31.62 16.76
CA LEU A 101 22.79 -32.68 16.12
C LEU A 101 24.27 -32.62 16.51
N ILE A 102 24.84 -31.41 16.64
CA ILE A 102 26.22 -31.24 17.11
C ILE A 102 26.35 -31.69 18.57
N SER A 103 25.39 -31.38 19.44
CA SER A 103 25.42 -31.78 20.85
C SER A 103 25.23 -33.28 21.09
N GLU A 104 24.49 -33.96 20.22
CA GLU A 104 24.29 -35.42 20.30
C GLU A 104 25.47 -36.21 19.73
N SER A 105 26.31 -35.57 18.91
CA SER A 105 27.48 -36.18 18.26
C SER A 105 28.78 -36.01 19.05
N SER A 106 28.76 -35.31 20.19
CA SER A 106 29.92 -34.92 20.99
C SER A 106 29.92 -35.56 22.37
#